data_AF-A0A0C1UCC4-F1
#
_entry.id   AF-A0A0C1UCC4-F1
#
_cell.length_a   1.000
_cell.length_b   1.000
_cell.length_c   1.000
_cell.angle_alpha   90.00
_cell.angle_beta   90.00
_cell.angle_gamma   90.00
#
_symmetry.space_group_name_H-M   'P 1'
#
loop_
_entity.id
_entity.type
_entity.pdbx_description
1 polymer ?
#
loop_
_entity_poly.entity_id
_entity_poly.type
_entity_poly.pdbx_seq_one_letter_code
_entity_poly.pdbx_strand_id
1 'polypeptide(L)'
;MVASLVSLMSIVAFAGPASASGESVGSCVAEKFEESLHHHQGESDHVTSEDIHHVAHDEAVQDELEACLEAPSPILPELTEIIWGGAAFLILLVIMVKKGFPAVKGAMDARSEKIRADLDAAEQAKTDAQAVQSDYEAQLADAKTESARIIEEARVTADQLRTDLSVQAEASIAEMREKAAADVEAQKAQAIADLRAEVSGIALGAAERVVQSSLDADAQARLIDAYIDEVTGSNG
;
A
#
# COMPACT_ATOMS: atom_id res chain seq x y z
N MET A 1 -17.46 -14.25 -30.19
CA MET A 1 -18.17 -14.44 -28.92
C MET A 1 -19.45 -13.59 -28.95
N VAL A 2 -20.60 -13.86 -29.57
CA VAL A 2 -21.30 -15.04 -30.13
C VAL A 2 -21.53 -16.18 -29.12
N ALA A 3 -22.23 -15.88 -28.02
CA ALA A 3 -22.76 -16.91 -27.10
C ALA A 3 -23.94 -16.44 -26.21
N SER A 4 -24.81 -15.52 -26.68
CA SER A 4 -26.02 -15.11 -25.92
C SER A 4 -27.32 -15.06 -26.74
N LEU A 5 -27.37 -15.69 -27.92
CA LEU A 5 -28.46 -15.48 -28.88
C LEU A 5 -29.20 -16.76 -29.34
N VAL A 6 -29.07 -17.90 -28.65
CA VAL A 6 -29.64 -19.19 -29.11
C VAL A 6 -30.56 -19.92 -28.12
N SER A 7 -30.80 -19.45 -26.89
CA SER A 7 -31.46 -20.29 -25.87
C SER A 7 -32.80 -19.82 -25.31
N LEU A 8 -33.67 -19.17 -26.10
CA LEU A 8 -35.10 -19.03 -25.68
C LEU A 8 -36.11 -18.96 -26.85
N MET A 9 -35.76 -19.51 -28.02
CA MET A 9 -36.73 -19.95 -29.04
C MET A 9 -36.98 -21.46 -28.91
N SER A 10 -37.68 -21.88 -27.85
CA SER A 10 -38.23 -23.24 -27.74
C SER A 10 -39.27 -23.35 -26.63
N ILE A 11 -40.38 -22.63 -26.78
CA ILE A 11 -41.70 -23.03 -26.29
C ILE A 11 -42.67 -22.56 -27.38
N VAL A 12 -42.87 -23.38 -28.44
CA VAL A 12 -44.09 -24.19 -28.60
C VAL A 12 -45.32 -23.29 -28.46
N ALA A 13 -45.86 -22.70 -29.53
CA ALA A 13 -46.58 -23.40 -30.61
C ALA A 13 -47.52 -24.50 -30.07
N PHE A 14 -48.36 -24.17 -29.09
CA PHE A 14 -49.55 -24.94 -28.75
C PHE A 14 -50.68 -24.02 -28.26
N ALA A 15 -51.31 -23.38 -29.23
CA ALA A 15 -52.69 -22.89 -29.21
C ALA A 15 -53.07 -22.86 -30.70
N GLY A 16 -53.61 -23.91 -31.31
CA GLY A 16 -54.81 -24.60 -30.86
C GLY A 16 -55.93 -23.56 -30.86
N PRO A 17 -56.69 -23.34 -31.96
CA PRO A 17 -57.91 -22.60 -31.84
C PRO A 17 -58.74 -23.36 -30.81
N ALA A 18 -59.05 -22.71 -29.69
CA ALA A 18 -60.05 -23.22 -28.79
C ALA A 18 -61.35 -23.27 -29.59
N SER A 19 -61.68 -24.45 -30.11
CA SER A 19 -63.05 -24.80 -30.46
C SER A 19 -63.82 -24.81 -29.15
N ALA A 20 -64.24 -23.63 -28.71
CA ALA A 20 -65.33 -23.49 -27.78
C ALA A 20 -66.56 -24.02 -28.52
N SER A 21 -66.95 -25.24 -28.17
CA SER A 21 -68.19 -25.90 -28.57
C SER A 21 -69.39 -25.26 -27.86
N GLY A 22 -69.52 -23.95 -27.97
CA GLY A 22 -70.78 -23.25 -27.74
C GLY A 22 -71.24 -22.77 -29.10
N GLU A 23 -72.46 -23.12 -29.49
CA GLU A 23 -73.11 -22.52 -30.66
C GLU A 23 -72.94 -21.01 -30.57
N SER A 24 -72.26 -20.42 -31.55
CA SER A 24 -72.09 -18.98 -31.56
C SER A 24 -73.47 -18.35 -31.64
N VAL A 25 -73.68 -17.24 -30.93
CA VAL A 25 -74.94 -16.46 -31.02
C VAL A 25 -75.31 -16.21 -32.48
N GLY A 26 -74.30 -15.96 -33.34
CA GLY A 26 -74.50 -15.78 -34.78
C GLY A 26 -74.98 -17.02 -35.54
N SER A 27 -74.60 -18.25 -35.14
CA SER A 27 -75.10 -19.48 -35.77
C SER A 27 -76.52 -19.82 -35.33
N CYS A 28 -76.87 -19.60 -34.05
CA CYS A 28 -78.24 -19.76 -33.53
C CYS A 28 -79.21 -18.80 -34.22
N VAL A 29 -78.81 -17.53 -34.35
CA VAL A 29 -79.56 -16.47 -35.05
C VAL A 29 -79.75 -16.81 -36.53
N ALA A 30 -78.69 -17.24 -37.22
CA ALA A 30 -78.78 -17.57 -38.64
C ALA A 30 -79.73 -18.76 -38.89
N GLU A 31 -79.65 -19.80 -38.06
CA GLU A 31 -80.49 -21.01 -38.20
C GLU A 31 -81.97 -20.73 -37.95
N LYS A 32 -82.29 -20.00 -36.87
CA LYS A 32 -83.68 -19.63 -36.53
C LYS A 32 -84.32 -18.66 -37.52
N PHE A 33 -83.52 -17.73 -38.06
CA PHE A 33 -83.98 -16.81 -39.09
C PHE A 33 -84.27 -17.53 -40.42
N GLU A 34 -83.43 -18.50 -40.80
CA GLU A 34 -83.61 -19.30 -42.01
C GLU A 34 -84.82 -20.25 -41.90
N GLU A 35 -85.05 -20.86 -40.73
CA GLU A 35 -86.25 -21.67 -40.45
C GLU A 35 -87.55 -20.84 -40.55
N SER A 36 -87.55 -19.61 -40.01
CA SER A 36 -88.71 -18.71 -40.06
C SER A 36 -89.01 -18.21 -41.47
N LEU A 37 -87.98 -17.98 -42.30
CA LEU A 37 -88.13 -17.64 -43.71
C LEU A 37 -88.75 -18.78 -44.52
N HIS A 38 -88.42 -20.03 -44.21
CA HIS A 38 -89.00 -21.19 -44.90
C HIS A 38 -90.50 -21.39 -44.58
N HIS A 39 -90.96 -21.04 -43.38
CA HIS A 39 -92.37 -21.24 -43.03
C HIS A 39 -93.33 -20.27 -43.75
N HIS A 40 -92.82 -19.11 -44.17
CA HIS A 40 -93.55 -18.11 -44.97
C HIS A 40 -93.42 -18.28 -46.49
N GLN A 41 -92.67 -19.28 -46.96
CA GLN A 41 -92.36 -19.45 -48.38
C GLN A 41 -93.51 -20.13 -49.16
N GLY A 42 -94.55 -19.35 -49.49
CA GLY A 42 -95.49 -19.65 -50.57
C GLY A 42 -94.96 -19.09 -51.90
N GLU A 43 -94.19 -19.89 -52.62
CA GLU A 43 -93.90 -19.80 -54.07
C GLU A 43 -93.68 -18.39 -54.67
N SER A 44 -92.47 -17.83 -54.54
CA SER A 44 -91.85 -16.88 -55.50
C SER A 44 -90.36 -16.64 -55.16
N ASP A 45 -89.46 -16.88 -56.13
CA ASP A 45 -87.98 -16.88 -56.01
C ASP A 45 -87.31 -15.49 -55.84
N HIS A 46 -87.94 -14.55 -55.15
CA HIS A 46 -87.33 -13.24 -54.89
C HIS A 46 -87.77 -12.70 -53.53
N VAL A 47 -86.94 -12.95 -52.51
CA VAL A 47 -87.03 -12.29 -51.22
C VAL A 47 -86.65 -10.82 -51.42
N THR A 48 -87.59 -9.90 -51.23
CA THR A 48 -87.32 -8.47 -51.38
C THR A 48 -86.88 -7.88 -50.04
N SER A 49 -86.18 -6.73 -50.09
CA SER A 49 -85.71 -6.04 -48.87
C SER A 49 -86.85 -5.60 -47.94
N GLU A 50 -88.09 -5.54 -48.44
CA GLU A 50 -89.28 -5.18 -47.68
C GLU A 50 -89.82 -6.37 -46.86
N ASP A 51 -89.73 -7.60 -47.38
CA ASP A 51 -90.18 -8.82 -46.69
C ASP A 51 -89.28 -9.18 -45.50
N ILE A 52 -87.97 -9.01 -45.68
CA ILE A 52 -86.97 -9.19 -44.62
C ILE A 52 -87.25 -8.23 -43.46
N HIS A 53 -87.69 -7.01 -43.76
CA HIS A 53 -87.98 -5.99 -42.78
C HIS A 53 -89.28 -6.25 -42.00
N HIS A 54 -90.23 -6.98 -42.61
CA HIS A 54 -91.49 -7.35 -41.98
C HIS A 54 -91.37 -8.58 -41.08
N VAL A 55 -90.55 -9.56 -41.48
CA VAL A 55 -90.22 -10.75 -40.67
C VAL A 55 -89.32 -10.38 -39.48
N ALA A 56 -88.42 -9.41 -39.66
CA ALA A 56 -87.56 -8.91 -38.56
C ALA A 56 -88.32 -8.09 -37.50
N HIS A 57 -89.54 -7.61 -37.80
CA HIS A 57 -90.39 -6.86 -36.87
C HIS A 57 -91.62 -7.64 -36.39
N ASP A 58 -91.70 -8.92 -36.72
CA ASP A 58 -92.72 -9.80 -36.16
C ASP A 58 -92.34 -10.17 -34.72
N GLU A 59 -93.29 -9.96 -33.79
CA GLU A 59 -93.04 -10.08 -32.35
C GLU A 59 -92.62 -11.51 -31.97
N ALA A 60 -93.08 -12.53 -32.71
CA ALA A 60 -92.71 -13.93 -32.48
C ALA A 60 -91.28 -14.27 -32.94
N VAL A 61 -90.78 -13.59 -33.98
CA VAL A 61 -89.41 -13.79 -34.49
C VAL A 61 -88.40 -13.08 -33.59
N GLN A 62 -88.77 -11.93 -33.02
CA GLN A 62 -87.93 -11.24 -32.04
C GLN A 62 -87.75 -12.05 -30.75
N ASP A 63 -88.79 -12.69 -30.22
CA ASP A 63 -88.69 -13.54 -29.02
C ASP A 63 -87.74 -14.75 -29.23
N GLU A 64 -87.79 -15.39 -30.40
CA GLU A 64 -86.87 -16.49 -30.73
C GLU A 64 -85.42 -16.02 -30.89
N LEU A 65 -85.22 -14.81 -31.43
CA LEU A 65 -83.89 -14.20 -31.59
C LEU A 65 -83.31 -13.77 -30.24
N GLU A 66 -84.15 -13.28 -29.34
CA GLU A 66 -83.79 -12.88 -27.97
C GLU A 66 -83.34 -14.09 -27.13
N ALA A 67 -83.97 -15.26 -27.32
CA ALA A 67 -83.55 -16.51 -26.68
C ALA A 67 -82.13 -16.96 -27.09
N CYS A 68 -81.69 -16.69 -28.33
CA CYS A 68 -80.32 -16.93 -28.78
C CYS A 68 -79.30 -15.91 -28.22
N LEU A 69 -79.78 -14.71 -27.84
CA LEU A 69 -78.96 -13.60 -27.34
C LEU A 69 -78.75 -13.63 -25.81
N GLU A 70 -79.47 -14.49 -25.10
CA GLU A 70 -79.34 -14.71 -23.65
C GLU A 70 -77.97 -15.34 -23.33
N ALA A 71 -76.94 -14.51 -23.24
CA ALA A 71 -75.61 -14.93 -22.81
C ALA A 71 -75.67 -15.42 -21.36
N PRO A 72 -75.19 -16.63 -21.04
CA PRO A 72 -75.01 -17.04 -19.65
C PRO A 72 -74.17 -15.99 -18.91
N SER A 73 -74.75 -15.42 -17.86
CA SER A 73 -74.27 -14.26 -17.11
C SER A 73 -72.73 -14.19 -16.92
N PRO A 74 -72.02 -13.17 -17.45
CA PRO A 74 -70.55 -12.99 -17.40
C PRO A 74 -69.94 -12.68 -16.02
N ILE A 75 -70.76 -12.63 -14.97
CA ILE A 75 -70.38 -12.09 -13.66
C ILE A 75 -70.00 -13.21 -12.68
N LEU A 76 -70.41 -14.45 -12.97
CA LEU A 76 -70.11 -15.62 -12.16
C LEU A 76 -69.41 -16.67 -13.03
N PRO A 77 -68.07 -16.78 -12.96
CA PRO A 77 -67.38 -17.84 -13.66
C PRO A 77 -67.87 -19.20 -13.15
N GLU A 78 -67.85 -20.19 -14.02
CA GLU A 78 -68.19 -21.56 -13.67
C GLU A 78 -67.37 -22.02 -12.45
N LEU A 79 -68.02 -22.67 -11.48
CA LEU A 79 -67.37 -23.10 -10.23
C LEU A 79 -66.10 -23.94 -10.49
N THR A 80 -66.03 -24.61 -11.63
CA THR A 80 -64.88 -25.35 -12.14
C THR A 80 -63.64 -24.47 -12.32
N GLU A 81 -63.77 -23.27 -12.91
CA GLU A 81 -62.65 -22.34 -13.11
C GLU A 81 -62.12 -21.80 -11.78
N ILE A 82 -63.01 -21.52 -10.81
CA ILE A 82 -62.60 -21.09 -9.47
C ILE A 82 -61.80 -22.19 -8.76
N ILE A 83 -62.23 -23.45 -8.87
CA ILE A 83 -61.54 -24.58 -8.24
C ILE A 83 -60.17 -24.81 -8.88
N TRP A 84 -60.08 -24.88 -10.21
CA TRP A 84 -58.81 -25.12 -10.91
C TRP A 84 -57.87 -23.91 -10.84
N GLY A 85 -58.38 -22.69 -11.01
CA GLY A 85 -57.62 -21.45 -10.86
C GLY A 85 -57.13 -21.25 -9.43
N GLY A 86 -57.99 -21.51 -8.43
CA GLY A 86 -57.62 -21.48 -7.02
C GLY A 86 -56.57 -22.55 -6.67
N ALA A 87 -56.69 -23.76 -7.21
CA ALA A 87 -55.69 -24.82 -7.03
C ALA A 87 -54.33 -24.44 -7.65
N ALA A 88 -54.32 -23.88 -8.87
CA ALA A 88 -53.11 -23.39 -9.52
C ALA A 88 -52.46 -22.23 -8.73
N PHE A 89 -53.27 -21.28 -8.24
CA PHE A 89 -52.82 -20.19 -7.38
C PHE A 89 -52.22 -20.71 -6.07
N LEU A 90 -52.87 -21.68 -5.41
CA LEU A 90 -52.35 -22.28 -4.18
C LEU A 90 -51.04 -23.03 -4.41
N ILE A 91 -50.92 -23.79 -5.50
CA ILE A 91 -49.67 -24.48 -5.85
C ILE A 91 -48.54 -23.46 -6.06
N LEU A 92 -48.79 -22.39 -6.83
CA LEU A 92 -47.83 -21.31 -7.04
C LEU A 92 -47.46 -20.62 -5.71
N LEU A 93 -48.45 -20.33 -4.88
CA LEU A 93 -48.26 -19.67 -3.57
C LEU A 93 -47.42 -20.54 -2.64
N VAL A 94 -47.65 -21.85 -2.59
CA VAL A 94 -46.84 -22.79 -1.79
C VAL A 94 -45.39 -22.79 -2.27
N ILE A 95 -45.16 -22.82 -3.60
CA ILE A 95 -43.80 -22.77 -4.17
C ILE A 95 -43.13 -21.42 -3.84
N MET A 96 -43.84 -20.31 -3.97
CA MET A 96 -43.34 -18.97 -3.68
C MET A 96 -43.01 -18.78 -2.20
N VAL A 97 -43.86 -19.27 -1.30
CA VAL A 97 -43.61 -19.22 0.15
C VAL A 97 -42.44 -20.10 0.53
N LYS A 98 -42.38 -21.33 -0.01
CA LYS A 98 -41.33 -22.29 0.32
C LYS A 98 -39.96 -21.88 -0.22
N LYS A 99 -39.88 -21.17 -1.35
CA LYS A 99 -38.59 -20.84 -2.00
C LYS A 99 -38.28 -19.34 -2.08
N GLY A 100 -39.27 -18.48 -2.29
CA GLY A 100 -39.11 -17.03 -2.42
C GLY A 100 -38.77 -16.35 -1.10
N PHE A 101 -39.56 -16.58 -0.06
CA PHE A 101 -39.31 -15.98 1.27
C PHE A 101 -37.93 -16.33 1.87
N PRO A 102 -37.47 -17.60 1.88
CA PRO A 102 -36.14 -17.89 2.41
C PRO A 102 -35.01 -17.29 1.57
N ALA A 103 -35.17 -17.17 0.24
CA ALA A 103 -34.16 -16.53 -0.61
C ALA A 103 -34.01 -15.03 -0.31
N VAL A 104 -35.13 -14.32 -0.14
CA VAL A 104 -35.12 -12.88 0.21
C VAL A 104 -34.54 -12.68 1.62
N LYS A 105 -34.98 -13.47 2.59
CA LYS A 105 -34.46 -13.39 3.96
C LYS A 105 -32.96 -13.67 4.01
N GLY A 106 -32.48 -14.71 3.32
CA GLY A 106 -31.06 -15.03 3.23
C GLY A 106 -30.24 -13.90 2.60
N ALA A 107 -30.75 -13.22 1.57
CA ALA A 107 -30.08 -12.08 0.96
C ALA A 107 -30.00 -10.86 1.91
N MET A 108 -31.05 -10.59 2.69
CA MET A 108 -31.02 -9.52 3.69
C MET A 108 -30.07 -9.86 4.85
N ASP A 109 -30.14 -11.09 5.37
CA ASP A 109 -29.25 -11.55 6.44
C ASP A 109 -27.79 -11.50 6.00
N ALA A 110 -27.47 -11.96 4.78
CA ALA A 110 -26.12 -11.89 4.21
C ALA A 110 -25.64 -10.43 4.05
N ARG A 111 -26.53 -9.51 3.66
CA ARG A 111 -26.18 -8.09 3.57
C ARG A 111 -25.93 -7.48 4.95
N SER A 112 -26.77 -7.78 5.94
CA SER A 112 -26.59 -7.33 7.31
C SER A 112 -25.31 -7.87 7.92
N GLU A 113 -24.99 -9.14 7.69
CA GLU A 113 -23.76 -9.76 8.17
C GLU A 113 -22.53 -9.13 7.53
N LYS A 114 -22.56 -8.90 6.21
CA LYS A 114 -21.48 -8.20 5.51
C LYS A 114 -21.26 -6.80 6.06
N ILE A 115 -22.32 -6.03 6.31
CA ILE A 115 -22.21 -4.68 6.88
C ILE A 115 -21.59 -4.74 8.29
N ARG A 116 -22.00 -5.71 9.13
CA ARG A 116 -21.40 -5.87 10.46
C ARG A 116 -19.91 -6.20 10.35
N ALA A 117 -19.55 -7.17 9.52
CA ALA A 117 -18.17 -7.55 9.29
C ALA A 117 -17.32 -6.38 8.74
N ASP A 118 -17.85 -5.60 7.80
CA ASP A 118 -17.17 -4.44 7.23
C ASP A 118 -16.98 -3.33 8.30
N LEU A 119 -17.96 -3.11 9.19
CA LEU A 119 -17.86 -2.15 10.29
C LEU A 119 -16.87 -2.61 11.36
N ASP A 120 -16.89 -3.89 11.74
CA ASP A 120 -15.96 -4.46 12.71
C ASP A 120 -14.52 -4.40 12.17
N ALA A 121 -14.33 -4.72 10.88
CA ALA A 121 -13.04 -4.60 10.21
C ALA A 121 -12.56 -3.14 10.16
N ALA A 122 -13.46 -2.18 9.92
CA ALA A 122 -13.11 -0.76 9.90
C ALA A 122 -12.72 -0.25 11.31
N GLU A 123 -13.42 -0.67 12.36
CA GLU A 123 -13.07 -0.27 13.73
C GLU A 123 -11.77 -0.93 14.19
N GLN A 124 -11.52 -2.19 13.81
CA GLN A 124 -10.25 -2.86 14.06
C GLN A 124 -9.11 -2.13 13.32
N ALA A 125 -9.28 -1.83 12.04
CA ALA A 125 -8.27 -1.10 11.26
C ALA A 125 -7.97 0.29 11.84
N LYS A 126 -9.00 0.99 12.35
CA LYS A 126 -8.84 2.26 13.04
C LYS A 126 -8.08 2.12 14.36
N THR A 127 -8.40 1.09 15.15
CA THR A 127 -7.71 0.81 16.41
C THR A 127 -6.24 0.45 16.16
N ASP A 128 -5.98 -0.40 15.18
CA ASP A 128 -4.63 -0.79 14.79
C ASP A 128 -3.83 0.43 14.27
N ALA A 129 -4.46 1.29 13.46
CA ALA A 129 -3.83 2.52 12.99
C ALA A 129 -3.49 3.49 14.14
N GLN A 130 -4.37 3.62 15.14
CA GLN A 130 -4.11 4.42 16.34
C GLN A 130 -2.98 3.82 17.19
N ALA A 131 -2.95 2.50 17.35
CA ALA A 131 -1.86 1.81 18.05
C ALA A 131 -0.52 2.03 17.34
N VAL A 132 -0.47 1.82 16.02
CA VAL A 132 0.72 2.07 15.21
C VAL A 132 1.15 3.53 15.29
N GLN A 133 0.22 4.48 15.26
CA GLN A 133 0.55 5.90 15.41
C GLN A 133 1.19 6.18 16.77
N SER A 134 0.60 5.67 17.86
CA SER A 134 1.14 5.82 19.21
C SER A 134 2.55 5.22 19.34
N ASP A 135 2.75 4.02 18.79
CA ASP A 135 4.07 3.36 18.80
C ASP A 135 5.10 4.13 17.98
N TYR A 136 4.68 4.75 16.87
CA TYR A 136 5.55 5.57 16.04
C TYR A 136 5.94 6.88 16.74
N GLU A 137 4.99 7.52 17.42
CA GLU A 137 5.23 8.73 18.21
C GLU A 137 6.16 8.44 19.40
N ALA A 138 5.98 7.29 20.08
CA ALA A 138 6.86 6.83 21.14
C ALA A 138 8.29 6.58 20.62
N GLN A 139 8.44 5.84 19.51
CA GLN A 139 9.75 5.61 18.88
C GLN A 139 10.43 6.92 18.46
N LEU A 140 9.68 7.89 17.95
CA LEU A 140 10.23 9.19 17.58
C LEU A 140 10.70 9.97 18.82
N ALA A 141 9.96 9.91 19.93
CA ALA A 141 10.36 10.55 21.19
C ALA A 141 11.62 9.89 21.78
N ASP A 142 11.69 8.56 21.75
CA ASP A 142 12.85 7.79 22.20
C ASP A 142 14.07 8.09 21.34
N ALA A 143 13.92 8.08 20.01
CA ALA A 143 15.00 8.42 19.08
C ALA A 143 15.55 9.84 19.29
N LYS A 144 14.67 10.81 19.57
CA LYS A 144 15.08 12.19 19.90
C LYS A 144 15.84 12.26 21.22
N THR A 145 15.36 11.55 22.24
CA THR A 145 16.01 11.48 23.56
C THR A 145 17.39 10.84 23.45
N GLU A 146 17.49 9.73 22.72
CA GLU A 146 18.75 9.03 22.49
C GLU A 146 19.73 9.87 21.66
N SER A 147 19.24 10.55 20.62
CA SER A 147 20.08 11.49 19.85
C SER A 147 20.62 12.62 20.73
N ALA A 148 19.78 13.19 21.59
CA ALA A 148 20.22 14.23 22.54
C ALA A 148 21.26 13.68 23.52
N ARG A 149 21.06 12.46 24.03
CA ARG A 149 22.01 11.76 24.91
C ARG A 149 23.35 11.55 24.23
N ILE A 150 23.36 11.06 22.98
CA ILE A 150 24.58 10.85 22.20
C ILE A 150 25.33 12.17 21.96
N ILE A 151 24.61 13.24 21.61
CA ILE A 151 25.22 14.57 21.40
C ILE A 151 25.87 15.08 22.69
N GLU A 152 25.19 14.92 23.84
CA GLU A 152 25.74 15.35 25.12
C GLU A 152 26.95 14.51 25.54
N GLU A 153 26.89 13.20 25.38
CA GLU A 153 28.02 12.30 25.64
C GLU A 153 29.23 12.62 24.73
N ALA A 154 28.97 12.92 23.45
CA ALA A 154 30.01 13.34 22.51
C ALA A 154 30.64 14.69 22.91
N ARG A 155 29.85 15.65 23.42
CA ARG A 155 30.36 16.93 23.92
C ARG A 155 31.25 16.73 25.14
N VAL A 156 30.78 15.97 26.13
CA VAL A 156 31.57 15.65 27.33
C VAL A 156 32.87 14.96 26.96
N THR A 157 32.82 13.96 26.06
CA THR A 157 34.00 13.25 25.58
C THR A 157 34.95 14.18 24.83
N ALA A 158 34.44 15.08 23.98
CA ALA A 158 35.24 16.05 23.25
C ALA A 158 35.94 17.04 24.18
N ASP A 159 35.26 17.52 25.22
CA ASP A 159 35.84 18.44 26.22
C ASP A 159 36.91 17.76 27.07
N GLN A 160 36.68 16.50 27.46
CA GLN A 160 37.69 15.66 28.13
C GLN A 160 38.92 15.47 27.24
N LEU A 161 38.71 15.04 25.99
CA LEU A 161 39.80 14.85 25.03
C LEU A 161 40.57 16.14 24.77
N ARG A 162 39.88 17.27 24.67
CA ARG A 162 40.52 18.59 24.50
C ARG A 162 41.41 18.92 25.70
N THR A 163 40.94 18.63 26.91
CA THR A 163 41.69 18.86 28.15
C THR A 163 42.91 17.96 28.19
N ASP A 164 42.75 16.67 27.92
CA ASP A 164 43.83 15.68 27.93
C ASP A 164 44.91 16.00 26.89
N LEU A 165 44.50 16.36 25.66
CA LEU A 165 45.42 16.79 24.61
C LEU A 165 46.16 18.08 24.99
N SER A 166 45.50 19.03 25.66
CA SER A 166 46.15 20.26 26.11
C SER A 166 47.22 19.96 27.17
N VAL A 167 46.88 19.12 28.16
CA VAL A 167 47.82 18.68 29.21
C VAL A 167 49.00 17.92 28.62
N GLN A 168 48.74 16.99 27.69
CA GLN A 168 49.80 16.24 27.01
C GLN A 168 50.69 17.14 26.16
N ALA A 169 50.11 18.11 25.44
CA ALA A 169 50.87 19.08 24.67
C ALA A 169 51.77 19.95 25.56
N GLU A 170 51.24 20.45 26.69
CA GLU A 170 52.02 21.22 27.66
C GLU A 170 53.17 20.40 28.25
N ALA A 171 52.92 19.12 28.61
CA ALA A 171 53.94 18.21 29.08
C ALA A 171 55.04 17.95 28.03
N SER A 172 54.66 17.72 26.77
CA SER A 172 55.62 17.51 25.68
C SER A 172 56.45 18.76 25.38
N ILE A 173 55.82 19.94 25.43
CA ILE A 173 56.53 21.22 25.28
C ILE A 173 57.53 21.42 26.42
N ALA A 174 57.16 21.09 27.66
CA ALA A 174 58.06 21.17 28.81
C ALA A 174 59.27 20.22 28.64
N GLU A 175 59.03 18.97 28.26
CA GLU A 175 60.09 17.99 27.99
C GLU A 175 61.01 18.45 26.85
N MET A 176 60.44 18.99 25.76
CA MET A 176 61.22 19.51 24.63
C MET A 176 62.08 20.70 25.05
N ARG A 177 61.57 21.60 25.91
CA ARG A 177 62.35 22.73 26.45
C ARG A 177 63.48 22.27 27.34
N GLU A 178 63.26 21.28 28.18
CA GLU A 178 64.30 20.71 29.04
C GLU A 178 65.42 20.07 28.19
N LYS A 179 65.06 19.25 27.20
CA LYS A 179 66.02 18.68 26.25
C LYS A 179 66.79 19.75 25.48
N ALA A 180 66.10 20.75 24.95
CA ALA A 180 66.75 21.85 24.24
C ALA A 180 67.71 22.65 25.14
N ALA A 181 67.36 22.86 26.42
CA ALA A 181 68.24 23.52 27.38
C ALA A 181 69.49 22.67 27.68
N ALA A 182 69.33 21.36 27.84
CA ALA A 182 70.44 20.43 28.04
C ALA A 182 71.36 20.38 26.81
N ASP A 183 70.80 20.33 25.60
CA ASP A 183 71.55 20.34 24.34
C ASP A 183 72.33 21.65 24.17
N VAL A 184 71.72 22.80 24.49
CA VAL A 184 72.40 24.10 24.46
C VAL A 184 73.58 24.13 25.43
N GLU A 185 73.43 23.57 26.64
CA GLU A 185 74.52 23.54 27.61
C GLU A 185 75.66 22.61 27.16
N ALA A 186 75.32 21.44 26.62
CA ALA A 186 76.30 20.53 26.02
C ALA A 186 77.05 21.18 24.84
N GLN A 187 76.34 21.88 23.95
CA GLN A 187 76.94 22.60 22.82
C GLN A 187 77.85 23.74 23.28
N LYS A 188 77.49 24.48 24.32
CA LYS A 188 78.38 25.50 24.91
C LYS A 188 79.65 24.89 25.47
N ALA A 189 79.53 23.79 26.22
CA ALA A 189 80.68 23.10 26.78
C ALA A 189 81.63 22.60 25.67
N GLN A 190 81.06 22.03 24.60
CA GLN A 190 81.82 21.61 23.43
C GLN A 190 82.51 22.80 22.73
N ALA A 191 81.78 23.89 22.47
CA ALA A 191 82.34 25.08 21.84
C ALA A 191 83.48 25.71 22.66
N ILE A 192 83.37 25.71 24.00
CA ILE A 192 84.45 26.16 24.89
C ILE A 192 85.66 25.22 24.81
N ALA A 193 85.43 23.90 24.76
CA ALA A 193 86.52 22.92 24.62
C ALA A 193 87.24 23.08 23.28
N ASP A 194 86.50 23.26 22.19
CA ASP A 194 87.04 23.48 20.84
C ASP A 194 87.86 24.79 20.79
N LEU A 195 87.34 25.88 21.36
CA LEU A 195 88.08 27.15 21.49
C LEU A 195 89.39 26.98 22.27
N ARG A 196 89.37 26.24 23.38
CA ARG A 196 90.57 25.98 24.18
C ARG A 196 91.60 25.17 23.40
N ALA A 197 91.17 24.18 22.63
CA ALA A 197 92.05 23.39 21.78
C ALA A 197 92.69 24.25 20.68
N GLU A 198 91.90 25.10 20.02
CA GLU A 198 92.39 26.02 18.98
C GLU A 198 93.39 27.05 19.54
N VAL A 199 93.07 27.68 20.67
CA VAL A 199 93.98 28.61 21.35
C VAL A 199 95.26 27.91 21.79
N SER A 200 95.18 26.68 22.31
CA SER A 200 96.37 25.90 22.69
C SER A 200 97.24 25.58 21.48
N GLY A 201 96.64 25.25 20.34
CA GLY A 201 97.36 25.03 19.08
C GLY A 201 98.06 26.29 18.57
N ILE A 202 97.39 27.45 18.62
CA ILE A 202 98.00 28.75 18.26
C ILE A 202 99.15 29.09 19.21
N ALA A 203 98.97 28.90 20.52
CA ALA A 203 99.99 29.17 21.53
C ALA A 203 101.23 28.26 21.36
N LEU A 204 101.02 26.96 21.11
CA LEU A 204 102.11 26.02 20.82
C LEU A 204 102.84 26.39 19.53
N GLY A 205 102.12 26.71 18.44
CA GLY A 205 102.74 27.14 17.18
C GLY A 205 103.53 28.45 17.31
N ALA A 206 103.07 29.39 18.14
CA ALA A 206 103.81 30.60 18.47
C ALA A 206 105.07 30.29 19.30
N ALA A 207 104.96 29.41 20.31
CA ALA A 207 106.09 28.98 21.13
C ALA A 207 107.15 28.23 20.30
N GLU A 208 106.76 27.32 19.42
CA GLU A 208 107.67 26.63 18.48
C GLU A 208 108.46 27.63 17.63
N ARG A 209 107.81 28.69 17.13
CA ARG A 209 108.45 29.71 16.30
C ARG A 209 109.43 30.58 17.08
N VAL A 210 109.16 30.84 18.37
CA VAL A 210 110.11 31.53 19.27
C VAL A 210 111.30 30.63 19.59
N VAL A 211 111.07 29.36 19.94
CA VAL A 211 112.15 28.40 20.22
C VAL A 211 113.04 28.23 18.99
N GLN A 212 112.46 28.05 17.80
CA GLN A 212 113.19 27.92 16.54
C GLN A 212 114.02 29.16 16.20
N SER A 213 113.55 30.37 16.55
CA SER A 213 114.32 31.60 16.33
C SER A 213 115.40 31.86 17.41
N SER A 214 115.27 31.26 18.59
CA SER A 214 116.24 31.35 19.70
C SER A 214 117.34 30.27 19.70
N LEU A 215 117.20 29.22 18.89
CA LEU A 215 118.18 28.14 18.72
C LEU A 215 119.37 28.62 17.86
N ASP A 216 120.31 29.31 18.49
CA ASP A 216 121.66 29.55 17.96
C ASP A 216 122.59 28.36 18.31
N ALA A 217 123.73 28.23 17.62
CA ALA A 217 124.69 27.14 17.83
C ALA A 217 125.15 27.02 19.30
N ASP A 218 125.27 28.16 20.00
CA ASP A 218 125.63 28.22 21.43
C ASP A 218 124.49 27.79 22.38
N ALA A 219 123.22 27.85 21.95
CA ALA A 219 122.08 27.37 22.73
C ALA A 219 121.95 25.84 22.65
N GLN A 220 122.25 25.25 21.49
CA GLN A 220 122.25 23.80 21.29
C GLN A 220 123.34 23.11 22.10
N ALA A 221 124.56 23.67 22.16
CA ALA A 221 125.64 23.12 22.97
C ALA A 221 125.27 23.06 24.47
N ARG A 222 124.68 24.14 25.01
CA ARG A 222 124.22 24.21 26.41
C ARG A 222 123.10 23.22 26.74
N LEU A 223 122.19 22.96 25.80
CA LEU A 223 121.13 21.95 25.99
C LEU A 223 121.68 20.53 26.04
N ILE A 224 122.69 20.22 25.22
CA ILE A 224 123.35 18.91 25.20
C ILE A 224 124.06 18.65 26.52
N ASP A 225 124.84 19.62 27.02
CA ASP A 225 125.55 19.50 28.29
C ASP A 225 124.55 19.31 29.46
N ALA A 226 123.46 20.08 29.49
CA ALA A 226 122.42 19.95 30.52
C ALA A 226 121.69 18.58 30.49
N TYR A 227 121.44 18.01 29.30
CA TYR A 227 120.83 16.68 29.18
C TYR A 227 121.79 15.58 29.61
N ILE A 228 123.09 15.71 29.30
CA ILE A 228 124.12 14.78 29.78
C ILE A 228 124.18 14.81 31.31
N ASP A 229 124.11 15.99 31.93
CA ASP A 229 124.09 16.12 33.39
C ASP A 229 122.82 15.51 34.03
N GLU A 230 121.63 15.73 33.48
CA GLU A 230 120.36 15.18 33.99
C GLU A 230 120.34 13.64 33.92
N VAL A 231 120.76 13.05 32.79
CA VAL A 231 120.78 11.59 32.59
C VAL A 231 121.88 10.92 33.41
N THR A 232 122.99 11.62 33.64
CA THR A 232 124.07 11.13 34.50
C THR A 232 123.73 11.28 35.99
N GLY A 233 122.95 12.29 36.37
CA GLY A 233 122.46 12.50 37.74
C GLY A 233 121.30 11.58 38.16
N SER A 234 120.52 11.05 37.21
CA SER A 234 119.38 10.15 37.47
C SER A 234 119.76 8.66 37.64
N ASN A 235 121.02 8.30 37.33
CA ASN A 235 121.55 6.93 37.50
C ASN A 235 122.45 6.76 38.75
N GLY A 236 122.26 7.60 39.78
CA GLY A 236 122.90 7.51 41.09
C GLY A 236 121.95 7.01 42.19
#